data_AF-A0A1G0NM61-F1
#
_entry.id   AF-A0A1G0NM61-F1
#
_cell.length_a   1.000
_cell.length_b   1.000
_cell.length_c   1.000
_cell.angle_alpha   90.00
_cell.angle_beta   90.00
_cell.angle_gamma   90.00
#
_symmetry.space_group_name_H-M   'P 1'
#
loop_
_entity.id
_entity.type
_entity.pdbx_description
1 polymer ?
#
loop_
_entity_poly.entity_id
_entity_poly.type
_entity_poly.pdbx_seq_one_letter_code
_entity_poly.pdbx_strand_id
1 'polypeptide(L)'
;MNAHNPHLTATPCIDSDHPVVVAFASTHAQGSNDRDRAVALYLAVRDGLRYDPYRIDLSEHGMKASTALAQGSGWCVPKAVALAAVARAAGIPARLGFADVRNHLSTERLRRTMQTDVFAWHGYTELWIDGGWRKATPAFNLSLCEKFGL
;
A
#
# COMPACT_ATOMS: atom_id res chain seq x y z
N MET A 1 26.51 8.40 -15.87
CA MET A 1 26.45 8.44 -14.40
C MET A 1 25.02 8.10 -14.01
N ASN A 2 24.75 6.87 -13.55
CA ASN A 2 23.39 6.46 -13.21
C ASN A 2 22.96 7.26 -11.98
N ALA A 3 22.04 8.21 -12.17
CA ALA A 3 21.38 8.90 -11.08
C ALA A 3 20.73 7.83 -10.19
N HIS A 4 21.11 7.78 -8.91
CA HIS A 4 20.35 7.04 -7.91
C HIS A 4 18.90 7.51 -8.00
N ASN A 5 18.00 6.64 -8.46
CA ASN A 5 16.58 6.94 -8.43
C ASN A 5 16.06 6.65 -7.02
N PRO A 6 15.83 7.66 -6.15
CA PRO A 6 15.41 7.45 -4.77
C PRO A 6 14.04 6.75 -4.68
N HIS A 7 13.28 6.75 -5.77
CA HIS A 7 11.99 6.07 -5.86
C HIS A 7 12.10 4.59 -6.22
N LEU A 8 13.31 4.06 -6.41
CA LEU A 8 13.61 2.63 -6.55
C LEU A 8 14.42 2.07 -5.37
N THR A 9 15.11 2.94 -4.63
CA THR A 9 15.96 2.51 -3.49
C THR A 9 15.13 2.13 -2.27
N ALA A 10 15.61 1.14 -1.51
CA ALA A 10 15.03 0.77 -0.23
C ALA A 10 15.19 1.89 0.81
N THR A 11 14.31 1.88 1.82
CA THR A 11 14.36 2.77 2.99
C THR A 11 14.01 1.95 4.24
N PRO A 12 14.16 2.48 5.47
CA PRO A 12 13.83 1.70 6.68
C PRO A 12 12.42 1.10 6.71
N CYS A 13 11.42 1.79 6.14
CA CYS A 13 10.02 1.31 6.09
C CYS A 13 9.65 0.72 4.73
N ILE A 14 10.13 1.31 3.63
CA ILE A 14 9.97 0.76 2.26
C ILE A 14 11.18 -0.13 2.00
N ASP A 15 11.25 -1.25 2.71
CA ASP A 15 12.34 -2.21 2.72
C ASP A 15 12.25 -3.16 1.51
N SER A 16 12.35 -2.59 0.31
CA SER A 16 12.14 -3.27 -0.98
C SER A 16 13.16 -4.36 -1.30
N ASP A 17 14.27 -4.41 -0.56
CA ASP A 17 15.31 -5.43 -0.63
C ASP A 17 15.07 -6.59 0.35
N HIS A 18 14.08 -6.49 1.25
CA HIS A 18 13.77 -7.56 2.19
C HIS A 18 13.25 -8.81 1.46
N PRO A 19 13.71 -10.03 1.83
CA PRO A 19 13.36 -11.26 1.11
C PRO A 19 11.86 -11.51 0.93
N VAL A 20 11.05 -11.24 1.95
CA VAL A 20 9.57 -11.35 1.88
C VAL A 20 8.98 -10.41 0.83
N VAL A 21 9.49 -9.19 0.73
CA VAL A 21 9.03 -8.19 -0.25
C VAL A 21 9.42 -8.60 -1.67
N VAL A 22 10.66 -9.03 -1.86
CA VAL A 22 11.18 -9.51 -3.15
C VAL A 22 10.42 -10.76 -3.62
N ALA A 23 10.15 -11.70 -2.72
CA ALA A 23 9.38 -12.91 -3.03
C ALA A 23 7.94 -12.58 -3.42
N PHE A 24 7.29 -11.66 -2.68
CA PHE A 24 5.95 -11.18 -3.01
C PHE A 24 5.92 -10.51 -4.39
N ALA A 25 6.85 -9.61 -4.66
CA ALA A 25 6.95 -8.91 -5.94
C ALA A 25 7.18 -9.90 -7.10
N SER A 26 8.11 -10.84 -6.95
CA SER A 26 8.39 -11.88 -7.95
C SER A 26 7.16 -12.75 -8.25
N THR A 27 6.35 -13.03 -7.24
CA THR A 27 5.14 -13.84 -7.37
C THR A 27 4.01 -13.06 -8.05
N HIS A 28 3.80 -11.79 -7.68
CA HIS A 28 2.59 -11.05 -8.04
C HIS A 28 2.76 -9.98 -9.12
N ALA A 29 3.99 -9.58 -9.49
CA ALA A 29 4.24 -8.60 -10.56
C ALA A 29 4.07 -9.22 -11.96
N GLN A 30 2.88 -9.74 -12.24
CA GLN A 30 2.51 -10.38 -13.50
C GLN A 30 2.00 -9.34 -14.50
N GLY A 31 2.41 -9.44 -15.77
CA GLY A 31 1.95 -8.52 -16.81
C GLY A 31 2.95 -8.33 -17.95
N SER A 32 2.48 -7.74 -19.05
CA SER A 32 3.30 -7.51 -20.24
C SER A 32 4.14 -6.23 -20.18
N ASN A 33 3.75 -5.29 -19.31
CA ASN A 33 4.35 -3.98 -19.16
C ASN A 33 4.23 -3.51 -17.70
N ASP A 34 4.85 -2.38 -17.36
CA ASP A 34 4.86 -1.86 -15.99
C ASP A 34 3.49 -1.49 -15.45
N ARG A 35 2.55 -1.05 -16.32
CA ARG A 35 1.16 -0.79 -15.92
C ARG A 35 0.49 -2.08 -15.47
N ASP A 36 0.56 -3.14 -16.26
CA ASP A 36 -0.06 -4.44 -15.93
C ASP A 36 0.51 -4.97 -14.62
N ARG A 37 1.84 -4.93 -14.46
CA ARG A 37 2.54 -5.38 -13.26
C ARG A 37 2.14 -4.55 -12.03
N ALA A 38 2.03 -3.23 -12.18
CA ALA A 38 1.56 -2.34 -11.13
C ALA A 38 0.12 -2.66 -10.69
N VAL A 39 -0.77 -2.93 -11.65
CA VAL A 39 -2.16 -3.34 -11.36
C VAL A 39 -2.19 -4.68 -10.63
N ALA A 40 -1.42 -5.67 -11.06
CA ALA A 40 -1.34 -6.98 -10.42
C ALA A 40 -0.83 -6.88 -8.97
N LEU A 41 0.23 -6.10 -8.74
CA LEU A 41 0.76 -5.82 -7.40
C LEU A 41 -0.26 -5.07 -6.53
N TYR A 42 -0.94 -4.08 -7.08
CA TYR A 42 -1.99 -3.35 -6.40
C TYR A 42 -3.08 -4.28 -5.90
N LEU A 43 -3.61 -5.15 -6.77
CA LEU A 43 -4.65 -6.12 -6.41
C LEU A 43 -4.16 -7.11 -5.36
N ALA A 44 -2.93 -7.62 -5.50
CA ALA A 44 -2.34 -8.55 -4.54
C ALA A 44 -2.18 -7.93 -3.15
N VAL A 45 -1.70 -6.68 -3.03
CA VAL A 45 -1.57 -6.00 -1.74
C VAL A 45 -2.93 -5.58 -1.18
N ARG A 46 -3.83 -5.11 -2.06
CA ARG A 46 -5.19 -4.73 -1.69
C ARG A 46 -5.91 -5.91 -1.06
N ASP A 47 -5.94 -7.05 -1.73
CA ASP A 47 -6.79 -8.17 -1.33
C ASP A 47 -6.07 -9.19 -0.43
N GLY A 48 -4.75 -9.30 -0.53
CA GLY A 48 -3.93 -10.21 0.28
C GLY A 48 -3.69 -9.75 1.72
N LEU A 49 -3.73 -8.44 1.99
CA LEU A 49 -3.55 -7.90 3.35
C LEU A 49 -4.89 -7.47 3.92
N ARG A 50 -5.35 -8.07 5.01
CA ARG A 50 -6.60 -7.65 5.67
C ARG A 50 -6.53 -6.20 6.16
N TYR A 51 -7.50 -5.36 5.79
CA TYR A 51 -7.63 -4.04 6.40
C TYR A 51 -8.05 -4.15 7.87
N ASP A 52 -7.21 -3.63 8.77
CA ASP A 52 -7.43 -3.68 10.22
C ASP A 52 -7.06 -2.33 10.86
N PRO A 53 -8.00 -1.38 11.00
CA PRO A 53 -7.75 -0.07 11.58
C PRO A 53 -7.67 -0.07 13.11
N TYR A 54 -7.86 -1.22 13.78
CA TYR A 54 -7.87 -1.32 15.24
C TYR A 54 -6.53 -1.76 15.84
N ARG A 55 -5.61 -2.24 15.00
CA ARG A 55 -4.27 -2.69 15.42
C ARG A 55 -3.21 -1.73 14.87
N ILE A 56 -3.12 -0.56 15.49
CA ILE A 56 -2.17 0.48 15.10
C ILE A 56 -0.87 0.29 15.89
N ASP A 57 0.21 0.01 15.16
CA ASP A 57 1.58 0.03 15.66
C ASP A 57 2.37 1.07 14.85
N LEU A 58 2.82 2.13 15.55
CA LEU A 58 3.59 3.23 14.95
C LEU A 58 5.10 3.07 15.13
N SER A 59 5.55 1.95 15.69
CA SER A 59 6.97 1.63 15.76
C SER A 59 7.56 1.43 14.36
N GLU A 60 8.88 1.58 14.22
CA GLU A 60 9.55 1.29 12.94
C GLU A 60 9.21 -0.12 12.45
N HIS A 61 9.12 -1.10 13.37
CA HIS A 61 8.75 -2.47 13.03
C HIS A 61 7.33 -2.55 12.45
N GLY A 62 6.33 -1.95 13.10
CA GLY A 62 4.93 -1.96 12.66
C GLY A 62 4.71 -1.26 11.32
N MET A 63 5.60 -0.34 10.95
CA MET A 63 5.51 0.47 9.73
C MET A 63 6.24 -0.12 8.52
N LYS A 64 7.01 -1.21 8.67
CA LYS A 64 7.74 -1.86 7.56
C LYS A 64 6.81 -2.61 6.61
N ALA A 65 7.15 -2.58 5.31
CA ALA A 65 6.46 -3.39 4.31
C ALA A 65 6.61 -4.88 4.62
N SER A 66 7.82 -5.33 4.97
CA SER A 66 8.05 -6.73 5.34
C SER A 66 7.16 -7.21 6.49
N THR A 67 6.97 -6.40 7.54
CA THR A 67 6.06 -6.70 8.66
C THR A 67 4.62 -6.80 8.18
N ALA A 68 4.13 -5.83 7.40
CA ALA A 68 2.77 -5.83 6.88
C ALA A 68 2.47 -7.05 6.00
N LEU A 69 3.42 -7.43 5.15
CA LEU A 69 3.32 -8.63 4.31
C LEU A 69 3.34 -9.91 5.16
N ALA A 70 4.25 -10.02 6.14
CA ALA A 70 4.38 -11.21 6.98
C ALA A 70 3.13 -11.45 7.85
N GLN A 71 2.52 -10.39 8.39
CA GLN A 71 1.31 -10.50 9.22
C GLN A 71 0.01 -10.61 8.42
N GLY A 72 0.03 -10.34 7.11
CA GLY A 72 -1.13 -10.40 6.22
C GLY A 72 -2.25 -9.42 6.59
N SER A 73 -1.94 -8.32 7.27
CA SER A 73 -2.92 -7.31 7.68
C SER A 73 -2.28 -5.94 7.89
N GLY A 74 -3.10 -4.88 7.95
CA GLY A 74 -2.63 -3.53 8.26
C GLY A 74 -3.71 -2.48 8.00
N TRP A 75 -3.42 -1.25 8.40
CA TRP A 75 -4.25 -0.09 8.11
C TRP A 75 -3.71 0.67 6.89
N CYS A 76 -4.22 1.88 6.61
CA CYS A 76 -3.94 2.57 5.34
C CYS A 76 -2.43 2.78 5.10
N VAL A 77 -1.68 3.16 6.14
CA VAL A 77 -0.25 3.47 5.98
C VAL A 77 0.59 2.22 5.72
N PRO A 78 0.58 1.14 6.55
CA PRO A 78 1.37 -0.05 6.25
C PRO A 78 1.00 -0.72 4.93
N LYS A 79 -0.27 -0.67 4.50
CA LYS A 79 -0.67 -1.16 3.17
C LYS A 79 -0.11 -0.30 2.03
N ALA A 80 -0.06 1.02 2.18
CA ALA A 80 0.59 1.91 1.20
C ALA A 80 2.12 1.71 1.16
N VAL A 81 2.75 1.48 2.32
CA VAL A 81 4.17 1.13 2.42
C VAL A 81 4.46 -0.20 1.73
N ALA A 82 3.63 -1.22 1.96
CA ALA A 82 3.74 -2.51 1.30
C ALA A 82 3.65 -2.38 -0.23
N LEU A 83 2.66 -1.64 -0.74
CA LEU A 83 2.53 -1.40 -2.18
C LEU A 83 3.74 -0.67 -2.77
N ALA A 84 4.27 0.33 -2.08
CA ALA A 84 5.47 1.03 -2.53
C ALA A 84 6.68 0.08 -2.58
N ALA A 85 6.86 -0.77 -1.56
CA ALA A 85 8.02 -1.65 -1.47
C ALA A 85 8.00 -2.75 -2.54
N VAL A 86 6.85 -3.39 -2.76
CA VAL A 86 6.74 -4.44 -3.80
C VAL A 86 6.83 -3.85 -5.21
N ALA A 87 6.37 -2.62 -5.43
CA ALA A 87 6.56 -1.91 -6.70
C ALA A 87 8.04 -1.61 -6.95
N ARG A 88 8.77 -1.10 -5.95
CA ARG A 88 10.22 -0.86 -6.05
C ARG A 88 10.99 -2.14 -6.31
N ALA A 89 10.65 -3.23 -5.61
CA ALA A 89 11.24 -4.55 -5.84
C ALA A 89 10.99 -5.08 -7.27
N ALA A 90 9.87 -4.69 -7.88
CA ALA A 90 9.56 -4.98 -9.28
C ALA A 90 10.22 -4.00 -10.28
N GLY A 91 10.99 -3.02 -9.82
CA GLY A 91 11.63 -2.02 -10.69
C GLY A 91 10.71 -0.86 -11.10
N ILE A 92 9.54 -0.72 -10.47
CA ILE A 92 8.58 0.36 -10.73
C ILE A 92 8.83 1.49 -9.71
N PRO A 93 9.19 2.71 -10.15
CA PRO A 93 9.40 3.81 -9.22
C PRO A 93 8.14 4.13 -8.42
N ALA A 94 8.26 4.17 -7.10
CA ALA A 94 7.14 4.38 -6.20
C ALA A 94 7.48 5.36 -5.07
N ARG A 95 6.47 6.12 -4.62
CA ARG A 95 6.57 7.01 -3.44
C ARG A 95 5.28 7.02 -2.64
N LEU A 96 5.37 7.43 -1.39
CA LEU A 96 4.22 7.59 -0.52
C LEU A 96 3.61 8.98 -0.69
N GLY A 97 2.31 9.07 -0.50
CA GLY A 97 1.57 10.32 -0.30
C GLY A 97 0.61 10.18 0.87
N PHE A 98 0.23 11.32 1.43
CA PHE A 98 -0.72 11.41 2.53
C PHE A 98 -1.76 12.48 2.19
N ALA A 99 -3.02 12.18 2.46
CA ALA A 99 -4.12 13.11 2.25
C ALA A 99 -5.18 12.93 3.34
N ASP A 100 -5.88 14.00 3.67
CA ASP A 100 -7.09 13.90 4.46
C ASP A 100 -8.23 13.47 3.55
N VAL A 101 -8.88 12.36 3.87
CA VAL A 101 -9.99 11.83 3.07
C VAL A 101 -11.28 11.82 3.90
N ARG A 102 -12.39 12.26 3.31
CA ARG A 102 -13.71 12.07 3.90
C ARG A 102 -14.23 10.69 3.50
N ASN A 103 -14.43 9.82 4.47
CA ASN A 103 -14.93 8.48 4.21
C ASN A 103 -16.45 8.45 4.41
N HIS A 104 -17.16 8.54 3.30
CA HIS A 104 -18.61 8.41 3.27
C HIS A 104 -19.11 7.00 3.67
N LEU A 105 -18.21 6.00 3.68
CA LEU A 105 -18.47 4.56 3.90
C LEU A 105 -18.05 4.06 5.29
N SER A 106 -17.76 4.96 6.22
CA SER A 106 -17.43 4.58 7.60
C SER A 106 -18.66 4.03 8.31
N THR A 107 -18.62 2.75 8.73
CA THR A 107 -19.67 2.15 9.54
C THR A 107 -19.88 2.95 10.83
N GLU A 108 -21.08 2.91 11.41
CA GLU A 108 -21.37 3.62 12.65
C GLU A 108 -20.36 3.27 13.78
N ARG A 109 -19.92 2.01 13.83
CA ARG A 109 -18.87 1.55 14.76
C ARG A 109 -17.53 2.23 14.52
N LEU A 110 -17.09 2.36 13.26
CA LEU A 110 -15.84 3.04 12.91
C LEU A 110 -15.94 4.56 13.15
N ARG A 111 -17.09 5.18 12.84
CA ARG A 111 -17.36 6.60 13.13
C ARG A 111 -17.35 6.89 14.63
N ARG A 112 -17.96 6.02 15.45
CA ARG A 112 -17.95 6.14 16.92
C ARG A 112 -16.54 6.02 17.51
N THR A 113 -15.68 5.18 16.93
CA THR A 113 -14.27 5.08 17.34
C THR A 113 -13.44 6.28 16.88
N MET A 114 -13.66 6.80 15.66
CA MET A 114 -12.88 7.91 15.13
C MET A 114 -13.36 9.30 15.58
N GLN A 115 -14.62 9.43 16.04
CA GLN A 115 -15.27 10.70 16.39
C GLN A 115 -15.32 11.75 15.26
N THR A 116 -14.95 11.38 14.03
CA THR A 116 -14.93 12.23 12.83
C THR A 116 -15.20 11.41 11.57
N ASP A 117 -15.66 12.06 10.50
CA ASP A 117 -15.77 11.50 9.15
C ASP A 117 -14.52 11.75 8.29
N VAL A 118 -13.55 12.49 8.83
CA VAL A 118 -12.23 12.75 8.24
C VAL A 118 -11.23 11.71 8.70
N PHE A 119 -10.70 10.93 7.76
CA PHE A 119 -9.54 10.07 7.96
C PHE A 119 -8.31 10.94 7.69
N ALA A 120 -7.81 11.58 8.74
CA ALA A 120 -6.62 12.40 8.66
C ALA A 120 -5.40 11.53 8.32
N TRP A 121 -4.50 12.03 7.47
CA TRP A 121 -3.25 11.35 7.09
C TRP A 121 -3.44 9.95 6.46
N HIS A 122 -4.40 9.81 5.55
CA HIS A 122 -4.58 8.58 4.80
C HIS A 122 -3.40 8.32 3.87
N GLY A 123 -2.68 7.22 4.11
CA GLY A 123 -1.57 6.79 3.27
C GLY A 123 -2.03 6.23 1.93
N TYR A 124 -1.42 6.69 0.85
CA TYR A 124 -1.56 6.13 -0.49
C TYR A 124 -0.18 6.02 -1.16
N THR A 125 -0.12 5.29 -2.28
CA THR A 125 1.11 5.11 -3.06
C THR A 125 0.98 5.82 -4.40
N GLU A 126 2.03 6.47 -4.86
CA GLU A 126 2.15 6.93 -6.24
C GLU A 126 3.14 6.04 -6.99
N LEU A 127 2.73 5.59 -8.17
CA LEU A 127 3.51 4.73 -9.05
C LEU A 127 3.84 5.50 -10.34
N TRP A 128 5.07 5.40 -10.81
CA TRP A 128 5.46 5.98 -12.10
C TRP A 128 5.10 5.01 -13.23
N ILE A 129 4.08 5.37 -14.00
CA ILE A 129 3.49 4.54 -15.05
C ILE A 129 3.26 5.42 -16.27
N ASP A 130 3.69 4.95 -17.46
CA ASP A 130 3.52 5.65 -18.75
C ASP A 130 3.95 7.12 -18.71
N GLY A 131 5.12 7.38 -18.11
CA GLY A 131 5.71 8.71 -18.05
C GLY A 131 5.08 9.66 -17.03
N GLY A 132 4.30 9.17 -16.06
CA GLY A 132 3.77 10.02 -15.01
C GLY A 132 3.40 9.32 -13.71
N TRP A 133 3.24 10.11 -12.65
CA TRP A 133 2.76 9.61 -11.36
C TRP A 133 1.26 9.29 -11.41
N ARG A 134 0.88 8.13 -10.88
CA ARG A 134 -0.51 7.68 -10.73
C ARG A 134 -0.75 7.29 -9.28
N LYS A 135 -1.82 7.82 -8.68
CA LYS A 135 -2.20 7.52 -7.29
C LYS A 135 -2.92 6.18 -7.21
N ALA A 136 -2.54 5.36 -6.24
CA ALA A 136 -3.16 4.08 -5.93
C ALA A 136 -3.36 3.94 -4.42
N THR A 137 -4.57 3.56 -4.02
CA THR A 137 -4.94 3.41 -2.60
C THR A 137 -5.29 1.94 -2.33
N PRO A 138 -4.39 1.14 -1.74
CA PRO A 138 -4.65 -0.29 -1.52
C PRO A 138 -5.50 -0.56 -0.27
N ALA A 139 -6.00 0.47 0.41
CA ALA A 139 -6.51 0.39 1.77
C ALA A 139 -7.72 -0.54 1.95
N PHE A 140 -8.76 -0.44 1.12
CA PHE A 140 -9.95 -1.30 1.25
C PHE A 140 -9.86 -2.51 0.34
N ASN A 141 -10.01 -3.69 0.96
CA ASN A 141 -10.00 -4.97 0.27
C ASN A 141 -11.33 -5.19 -0.46
N LEU A 142 -11.31 -5.95 -1.56
CA LEU A 142 -12.51 -6.23 -2.37
C LEU A 142 -13.69 -6.73 -1.54
N SER A 143 -13.47 -7.70 -0.64
CA SER A 143 -14.53 -8.25 0.21
C SER A 143 -15.16 -7.24 1.16
N LEU A 144 -14.45 -6.15 1.49
CA LEU A 144 -15.00 -5.04 2.25
C LEU A 144 -15.87 -4.17 1.33
N CYS A 145 -15.38 -3.88 0.11
CA CYS A 145 -16.14 -3.13 -0.89
C CYS A 145 -17.45 -3.84 -1.26
N GLU A 146 -17.41 -5.15 -1.52
CA GLU A 146 -18.58 -5.97 -1.84
C GLU A 146 -19.60 -5.98 -0.70
N LYS A 147 -19.15 -6.08 0.56
CA LYS A 147 -20.03 -5.99 1.74
C LYS A 147 -20.75 -4.64 1.85
N PHE A 148 -20.19 -3.58 1.27
CA PHE A 148 -20.79 -2.25 1.24
C PHE A 148 -21.43 -1.88 -0.11
N GLY A 149 -21.44 -2.79 -1.09
CA GLY A 149 -22.08 -2.59 -2.39
C GLY A 149 -21.37 -1.57 -3.29
N LEU A 150 -20.03 -1.60 -3.32
CA LEU A 150 -19.16 -0.67 -4.07
C LEU A 150 -18.46 -1.30 -5.25
#